data_AF-A0A965X622-F1
#
_entry.id   AF-A0A965X622-F1
#
_cell.length_a   1.000
_cell.length_b   1.000
_cell.length_c   1.000
_cell.angle_alpha   90.00
_cell.angle_beta   90.00
_cell.angle_gamma   90.00
#
_symmetry.space_group_name_H-M   'P 1'
#
loop_
_entity.id
_entity.type
_entity.pdbx_description
1 polymer ?
#
loop_
_entity_poly.entity_id
_entity_poly.type
_entity_poly.pdbx_seq_one_letter_code
_entity_poly.pdbx_strand_id
1 'polypeptide(L)'
;MERMVLVSSEAVVGEGEDSHTHREAEHGDLFAAFDGCGGMGSKRYLGGDSQTGAYLAARLAAQCVEEWYSREKEHFPENAEQVDRLIRGLESDLKARFAAYRDELLAKERSTLRIVGSMQKNLPTTMCAVWTHMQSDGRIDCLFTWVGDTRGYV
;
A
#
# COMPACT_ATOMS: atom_id res chain seq x y z
N MET A 1 7.39 24.18 -14.82
CA MET A 1 7.74 24.43 -13.40
C MET A 1 8.42 23.18 -12.89
N GLU A 2 9.53 23.32 -12.19
CA GLU A 2 10.15 22.20 -11.48
C GLU A 2 9.30 21.90 -10.24
N ARG A 3 8.78 20.67 -10.12
CA ARG A 3 8.03 20.24 -8.94
C ARG A 3 9.03 19.77 -7.90
N MET A 4 9.05 20.40 -6.73
CA MET A 4 9.88 19.95 -5.62
C MET A 4 9.08 18.96 -4.78
N VAL A 5 9.50 17.70 -4.82
CA VAL A 5 8.96 16.64 -3.97
C VAL A 5 9.96 16.33 -2.85
N LEU A 6 9.47 16.29 -1.61
CA LEU A 6 10.24 15.85 -0.46
C LEU A 6 9.56 14.64 0.16
N VAL A 7 10.25 13.50 0.14
CA VAL A 7 9.84 12.27 0.82
C VAL A 7 10.74 12.08 2.03
N SER A 8 10.14 11.99 3.22
CA SER A 8 10.82 11.56 4.44
C SER A 8 10.19 10.25 4.90
N SER A 9 11.02 9.25 5.12
CA SER A 9 10.63 7.89 5.48
C SER A 9 11.60 7.31 6.50
N GLU A 10 11.17 6.29 7.25
CA GLU A 10 11.99 5.47 8.16
C GLU A 10 12.90 6.26 9.13
N ALA A 11 12.59 6.24 10.43
CA ALA A 11 13.50 6.82 11.44
C ALA A 11 14.84 6.06 11.53
N VAL A 12 14.81 4.75 11.26
CA VAL A 12 15.99 3.88 11.15
C VAL A 12 15.81 3.02 9.90
N VAL A 13 16.78 3.11 8.99
CA VAL A 13 16.70 2.47 7.67
C VAL A 13 16.57 0.96 7.80
N GLY A 14 15.54 0.38 7.17
CA GLY A 14 15.31 -1.07 7.07
C GLY A 14 14.73 -1.74 8.32
N GLU A 15 14.53 -1.00 9.41
CA GLU A 15 14.06 -1.55 10.70
C GLU A 15 12.57 -1.26 10.97
N GLY A 16 11.92 -0.47 10.12
CA GLY A 16 10.52 -0.08 10.24
C GLY A 16 9.54 -1.07 9.58
N GLU A 17 8.37 -1.25 10.19
CA GLU A 17 7.25 -1.99 9.59
C GLU A 17 6.52 -1.18 8.52
N ASP A 18 6.71 0.14 8.53
CA ASP A 18 6.16 1.08 7.57
C ASP A 18 6.77 0.88 6.17
N SER A 19 6.05 1.35 5.17
CA SER A 19 6.49 1.42 3.78
C SER A 19 5.90 2.66 3.11
N HIS A 20 6.47 3.05 1.97
CA HIS A 20 5.94 4.12 1.13
C HIS A 20 6.18 3.81 -0.34
N THR A 21 5.45 4.47 -1.23
CA THR A 21 5.81 4.56 -2.66
C THR A 21 5.55 5.97 -3.16
N HIS A 22 6.39 6.40 -4.10
CA HIS A 22 6.28 7.66 -4.80
C HIS A 22 6.57 7.43 -6.29
N ARG A 23 5.69 7.92 -7.17
CA ARG A 23 5.89 7.88 -8.62
C ARG A 23 5.56 9.23 -9.22
N GLU A 24 6.50 9.79 -9.96
CA GLU A 24 6.29 10.99 -10.75
C GLU A 24 5.72 10.59 -12.12
N ALA A 25 4.78 11.38 -12.62
CA ALA A 25 4.38 11.32 -14.02
C ALA A 25 4.10 12.71 -14.58
N GLU A 26 4.10 12.81 -15.91
CA GLU A 26 3.95 14.07 -16.64
C GLU A 26 2.75 14.89 -16.16
N HIS A 27 1.61 14.22 -16.00
CA HIS A 27 0.33 14.85 -15.70
C HIS A 27 -0.13 14.68 -14.26
N GLY A 28 0.64 14.03 -13.39
CA GLY A 28 0.17 13.77 -12.04
C GLY A 28 0.99 12.74 -11.29
N ASP A 29 1.21 12.93 -10.00
CA ASP A 29 2.12 12.14 -9.19
C ASP A 29 1.35 11.23 -8.22
N LEU A 30 1.94 10.12 -7.83
CA LEU A 30 1.42 9.22 -6.79
C LEU A 30 2.29 9.34 -5.55
N PHE A 31 1.64 9.51 -4.39
CA PHE A 31 2.26 9.35 -3.08
C PHE A 31 1.44 8.36 -2.27
N ALA A 32 2.10 7.41 -1.61
CA ALA A 32 1.41 6.53 -0.69
C ALA A 32 2.28 6.16 0.51
N ALA A 33 1.63 6.08 1.67
CA ALA A 33 2.21 5.65 2.93
C ALA A 33 1.42 4.46 3.49
N PHE A 34 2.13 3.54 4.11
CA PHE A 34 1.61 2.30 4.67
C PHE A 34 2.23 2.10 6.04
N ASP A 35 1.42 1.99 7.08
CA ASP A 35 1.89 1.66 8.43
C ASP A 35 1.56 0.19 8.71
N GLY A 36 2.63 -0.60 8.85
CA GLY A 36 2.52 -2.00 9.20
C GLY A 36 2.14 -2.14 10.68
N CYS A 37 0.95 -2.65 10.97
CA CYS A 37 0.46 -2.74 12.36
C CYS A 37 1.01 -3.96 13.12
N GLY A 38 2.33 -4.03 13.33
CA GLY A 38 3.01 -5.26 13.72
C GLY A 38 3.40 -5.42 15.18
N GLY A 39 2.71 -4.72 16.11
CA GLY A 39 2.89 -4.87 17.56
C GLY A 39 2.70 -6.31 18.10
N MET A 40 2.59 -6.47 19.43
CA MET A 40 2.65 -7.78 20.16
C MET A 40 1.83 -8.97 19.61
N GLY A 41 0.85 -8.75 18.72
CA GLY A 41 0.04 -9.79 18.08
C GLY A 41 0.43 -10.18 16.65
N SER A 42 1.42 -9.52 16.03
CA SER A 42 1.75 -9.77 14.62
C SER A 42 2.52 -11.08 14.44
N LYS A 43 2.10 -11.86 13.45
CA LYS A 43 2.73 -13.15 13.17
C LYS A 43 4.10 -12.90 12.51
N ARG A 44 5.15 -13.53 13.03
CA ARG A 44 6.44 -13.67 12.34
C ARG A 44 6.40 -14.93 11.49
N TYR A 45 6.79 -14.82 10.22
CA TYR A 45 6.83 -15.96 9.30
C TYR A 45 8.23 -16.56 9.26
N LEU A 46 8.34 -17.89 9.28
CA LEU A 46 9.64 -18.59 9.21
C LEU A 46 10.16 -18.59 7.76
N GLY A 47 11.44 -18.25 7.56
CA GLY A 47 12.13 -18.33 6.27
C GLY A 47 12.37 -17.01 5.53
N GLY A 48 11.92 -15.88 6.09
CA GLY A 48 12.40 -14.53 5.74
C GLY A 48 13.09 -13.94 6.96
N ASP A 49 14.17 -13.19 6.77
CA ASP A 49 15.02 -12.62 7.82
C ASP A 49 14.21 -11.88 8.90
N SER A 50 13.74 -12.55 9.95
CA SER A 50 13.06 -11.95 11.13
C SER A 50 11.85 -11.03 10.88
N GLN A 51 11.38 -10.85 9.65
CA GLN A 51 10.37 -9.86 9.27
C GLN A 51 8.95 -10.26 9.71
N THR A 52 8.21 -9.30 10.26
CA THR A 52 6.83 -9.48 10.73
C THR A 52 5.85 -9.50 9.57
N GLY A 53 4.66 -10.05 9.78
CA GLY A 53 3.58 -9.98 8.80
C GLY A 53 3.18 -8.54 8.46
N ALA A 54 3.33 -7.61 9.39
CA ALA A 54 3.07 -6.20 9.17
C ALA A 54 4.07 -5.57 8.21
N TYR A 55 5.36 -5.82 8.43
CA TYR A 55 6.44 -5.41 7.52
C TYR A 55 6.17 -5.88 6.08
N LEU A 56 5.77 -7.15 5.93
CA LEU A 56 5.45 -7.74 4.63
C LEU A 56 4.19 -7.13 4.00
N ALA A 57 3.15 -6.89 4.81
CA ALA A 57 1.89 -6.30 4.37
C ALA A 57 2.07 -4.89 3.80
N ALA A 58 2.81 -4.03 4.49
CA ALA A 58 3.05 -2.66 4.06
C ALA A 58 3.76 -2.60 2.69
N ARG A 59 4.75 -3.48 2.48
CA ARG A 59 5.48 -3.59 1.21
C ARG A 59 4.63 -4.19 0.09
N LEU A 60 3.84 -5.21 0.40
CA LEU A 60 2.91 -5.81 -0.55
C LEU A 60 1.86 -4.80 -1.04
N ALA A 61 1.31 -4.00 -0.13
CA ALA A 61 0.38 -2.93 -0.44
C ALA A 61 1.05 -1.83 -1.28
N ALA A 62 2.26 -1.40 -0.91
CA ALA A 62 3.03 -0.42 -1.68
C ALA A 62 3.23 -0.85 -3.13
N GLN A 63 3.69 -2.08 -3.34
CA GLN A 63 3.85 -2.64 -4.68
C GLN A 63 2.51 -2.69 -5.45
N CYS A 64 1.44 -3.16 -4.80
CA CYS A 64 0.13 -3.28 -5.45
C CYS A 64 -0.44 -1.93 -5.88
N VAL A 65 -0.33 -0.90 -5.02
CA VAL A 65 -0.79 0.46 -5.31
C VAL A 65 0.02 1.07 -6.45
N GLU A 66 1.33 0.85 -6.48
CA GLU A 66 2.19 1.33 -7.55
C GLU A 66 1.85 0.68 -8.91
N GLU A 67 1.65 -0.64 -8.92
CA GLU A 67 1.24 -1.39 -10.12
C GLU A 67 -0.14 -0.94 -10.61
N TRP A 68 -1.08 -0.70 -9.70
CA TRP A 68 -2.40 -0.15 -10.01
C TRP A 68 -2.25 1.23 -10.67
N TYR A 69 -1.57 2.16 -10.02
CA TYR A 69 -1.35 3.50 -10.56
C TYR A 69 -0.66 3.46 -11.92
N SER A 70 0.34 2.60 -12.09
CA SER A 70 1.06 2.47 -13.36
C SER A 70 0.15 2.08 -14.55
N ARG A 71 -0.97 1.39 -14.29
CA ARG A 71 -1.98 1.06 -15.32
C ARG A 71 -2.99 2.17 -15.54
N GLU A 72 -3.32 2.93 -14.50
CA GLU A 72 -4.40 3.92 -14.53
C GLU A 72 -3.92 5.35 -14.81
N LYS A 73 -2.63 5.67 -14.59
CA LYS A 73 -2.05 7.03 -14.56
C LYS A 73 -2.36 7.94 -15.74
N GLU A 74 -2.72 7.39 -16.90
CA GLU A 74 -3.04 8.14 -18.12
C GLU A 74 -4.46 8.74 -18.08
N HIS A 75 -5.35 8.26 -17.20
CA HIS A 75 -6.75 8.67 -17.16
C HIS A 75 -7.18 9.01 -15.73
N PHE A 76 -6.94 10.26 -15.33
CA PHE A 76 -7.45 10.75 -14.04
C PHE A 76 -9.00 10.76 -14.05
N PRO A 77 -9.67 10.31 -12.96
CA PRO A 77 -11.12 10.27 -12.94
C PRO A 77 -11.74 11.66 -12.86
N GLU A 78 -12.75 11.90 -13.70
CA GLU A 78 -13.44 13.19 -13.83
C GLU A 78 -14.79 13.22 -13.10
N ASN A 79 -15.31 12.07 -12.69
CA ASN A 79 -16.62 11.94 -12.04
C ASN A 79 -16.66 10.79 -11.03
N ALA A 80 -17.73 10.77 -10.23
CA ALA A 80 -17.94 9.80 -9.17
C ALA A 80 -17.99 8.35 -9.68
N GLU A 81 -18.60 8.09 -10.84
CA GLU A 81 -18.67 6.71 -11.38
C GLU A 81 -17.29 6.17 -11.78
N GLN A 82 -16.43 7.03 -12.33
CA GLN A 82 -15.04 6.68 -12.65
C GLN A 82 -14.22 6.45 -11.39
N VAL A 83 -14.37 7.31 -10.37
CA VAL A 83 -13.73 7.11 -9.06
C VAL A 83 -14.16 5.76 -8.48
N ASP A 84 -15.46 5.47 -8.41
CA ASP A 84 -15.96 4.20 -7.85
C ASP A 84 -15.39 2.97 -8.57
N ARG A 85 -15.27 3.02 -9.90
CA ARG A 85 -14.67 1.94 -10.69
C ARG A 85 -13.21 1.74 -10.33
N LEU A 86 -12.44 2.82 -10.27
CA LEU A 86 -11.02 2.80 -9.91
C LEU A 86 -10.80 2.24 -8.51
N ILE A 87 -11.58 2.70 -7.52
CA ILE A 87 -11.48 2.24 -6.14
C ILE A 87 -11.83 0.75 -6.02
N ARG A 88 -12.88 0.29 -6.71
CA ARG A 88 -13.24 -1.14 -6.74
C ARG A 88 -12.15 -1.99 -7.39
N GLY A 89 -11.51 -1.48 -8.44
CA GLY A 89 -10.36 -2.11 -9.07
C GLY A 89 -9.19 -2.27 -8.10
N LEU A 90 -8.77 -1.18 -7.46
CA LEU A 90 -7.70 -1.19 -6.47
C LEU A 90 -8.02 -2.12 -5.28
N GLU A 91 -9.24 -2.07 -4.76
CA GLU A 91 -9.69 -2.97 -3.68
C GLU A 91 -9.61 -4.44 -4.10
N SER A 92 -10.04 -4.76 -5.32
CA SER A 92 -9.96 -6.12 -5.87
C SER A 92 -8.52 -6.59 -5.99
N ASP A 93 -7.62 -5.75 -6.51
CA ASP A 93 -6.21 -6.09 -6.67
C ASP A 93 -5.52 -6.32 -5.32
N LEU A 94 -5.76 -5.43 -4.34
CA LEU A 94 -5.24 -5.58 -2.99
C LEU A 94 -5.74 -6.89 -2.37
N LYS A 95 -7.05 -7.18 -2.44
CA LYS A 95 -7.60 -8.43 -1.91
C LYS A 95 -6.97 -9.66 -2.56
N ALA A 96 -6.85 -9.67 -3.88
CA ALA A 96 -6.27 -10.79 -4.63
C ALA A 96 -4.80 -10.99 -4.27
N ARG A 97 -4.02 -9.90 -4.22
CA ARG A 97 -2.59 -9.93 -3.88
C ARG A 97 -2.35 -10.42 -2.46
N PHE A 98 -3.09 -9.91 -1.48
CA PHE A 98 -2.98 -10.35 -0.08
C PHE A 98 -3.41 -11.81 0.10
N ALA A 99 -4.47 -12.25 -0.59
CA ALA A 99 -4.92 -13.64 -0.53
C ALA A 99 -3.86 -14.59 -1.11
N ALA A 100 -3.33 -14.30 -2.30
CA ALA A 100 -2.29 -15.10 -2.94
C ALA A 100 -1.03 -15.19 -2.06
N TYR A 101 -0.55 -14.05 -1.54
CA TYR A 101 0.65 -14.02 -0.71
C TYR A 101 0.45 -14.76 0.62
N ARG A 102 -0.72 -14.62 1.25
CA ARG A 102 -1.08 -15.42 2.45
C ARG A 102 -1.03 -16.92 2.15
N ASP A 103 -1.62 -17.34 1.04
CA ASP A 103 -1.69 -18.76 0.69
C ASP A 103 -0.29 -19.33 0.40
N GLU A 104 0.60 -18.56 -0.22
CA GLU A 104 2.02 -18.90 -0.39
C GLU A 104 2.76 -19.03 0.95
N LEU A 105 2.56 -18.09 1.88
CA LEU A 105 3.17 -18.15 3.21
C LEU A 105 2.70 -19.38 3.98
N LEU A 106 1.40 -19.68 3.95
CA LEU A 106 0.82 -20.87 4.59
C LEU A 106 1.34 -22.17 3.96
N ALA A 107 1.51 -22.21 2.64
CA ALA A 107 2.08 -23.37 1.96
C ALA A 107 3.53 -23.64 2.39
N LYS A 108 4.35 -22.59 2.56
CA LYS A 108 5.74 -22.69 3.06
C LYS A 108 5.81 -23.16 4.52
N GLU A 109 4.86 -22.78 5.36
CA GLU A 109 4.82 -23.18 6.77
C GLU A 109 4.31 -24.61 7.02
N ARG A 110 3.63 -25.25 6.05
CA ARG A 110 3.08 -26.61 6.20
C ARG A 110 4.13 -27.71 6.47
N SER A 111 5.43 -27.44 6.35
CA SER A 111 6.48 -28.38 6.77
C SER A 111 6.73 -28.38 8.29
N THR A 112 6.13 -27.45 9.04
CA THR A 112 6.25 -27.35 10.50
C THR A 112 4.85 -27.29 11.12
N LEU A 113 4.39 -28.40 11.71
CA LEU A 113 3.11 -28.48 12.46
C LEU A 113 3.13 -27.49 13.64
N ARG A 114 2.70 -26.25 13.41
CA ARG A 114 2.41 -25.29 14.47
C ARG A 114 0.91 -24.99 14.43
N ILE A 115 0.23 -25.34 15.51
CA ILE A 115 -1.16 -24.94 15.75
C ILE A 115 -1.14 -23.43 15.92
N VAL A 116 -1.55 -22.69 14.88
CA VAL A 116 -1.66 -21.23 14.92
C VAL A 116 -3.12 -20.89 15.22
N GLY A 117 -3.37 -20.18 16.32
CA GLY A 117 -4.73 -19.81 16.72
C GLY A 117 -5.40 -18.89 15.70
N SER A 118 -6.72 -19.04 15.53
CA SER A 118 -7.59 -18.28 14.60
C SER A 118 -7.66 -16.76 14.83
N MET A 119 -6.91 -16.24 15.82
CA MET A 119 -6.94 -14.83 16.25
C MET A 119 -5.77 -13.98 15.72
N GLN A 120 -4.78 -14.54 15.02
CA GLN A 120 -3.72 -13.72 14.42
C GLN A 120 -4.21 -13.07 13.13
N LYS A 121 -4.23 -11.72 13.10
CA LYS A 121 -4.37 -10.97 11.85
C LYS A 121 -3.15 -11.26 10.97
N ASN A 122 -3.37 -11.95 9.86
CA ASN A 122 -2.32 -12.18 8.87
C ASN A 122 -2.15 -10.91 8.05
N LEU A 123 -0.92 -10.42 7.95
CA LEU A 123 -0.53 -9.28 7.10
C LEU A 123 -1.30 -7.97 7.39
N PRO A 124 -1.27 -7.40 8.61
CA PRO A 124 -1.95 -6.14 8.89
C PRO A 124 -1.14 -4.92 8.40
N THR A 125 -1.79 -4.02 7.67
CA THR A 125 -1.24 -2.69 7.32
C THR A 125 -2.40 -1.69 7.17
N THR A 126 -2.11 -0.43 7.42
CA THR A 126 -2.93 0.71 6.99
C THR A 126 -2.40 1.28 5.67
N MET A 127 -3.15 2.17 5.06
CA MET A 127 -2.79 2.81 3.79
C MET A 127 -3.40 4.21 3.72
N CYS A 128 -2.63 5.16 3.19
CA CYS A 128 -3.14 6.38 2.57
C CYS A 128 -2.38 6.60 1.26
N ALA A 129 -3.09 6.77 0.15
CA ALA A 129 -2.52 7.13 -1.13
C ALA A 129 -3.22 8.37 -1.69
N VAL A 130 -2.44 9.27 -2.28
CA VAL A 130 -2.92 10.42 -3.05
C VAL A 130 -2.38 10.35 -4.46
N TRP A 131 -3.29 10.43 -5.42
CA TRP A 131 -2.97 10.64 -6.83
C TRP A 131 -3.31 12.09 -7.16
N THR A 132 -2.29 12.86 -7.56
CA THR A 132 -2.45 14.24 -8.01
C THR A 132 -2.62 14.30 -9.52
N HIS A 133 -3.30 15.33 -10.02
CA HIS A 133 -3.38 15.61 -11.45
C HIS A 133 -3.29 17.11 -11.70
N MET A 134 -2.35 17.50 -12.57
CA MET A 134 -2.13 18.89 -12.92
C MET A 134 -3.05 19.29 -14.08
N GLN A 135 -3.94 20.23 -13.81
CA GLN A 135 -4.83 20.83 -14.80
C GLN A 135 -4.08 21.86 -15.66
N SER A 136 -4.59 22.10 -16.87
CA SER A 136 -4.02 23.09 -17.79
C SER A 136 -4.06 24.54 -17.27
N ASP A 137 -4.97 24.82 -16.34
CA ASP A 137 -5.10 26.13 -15.66
C ASP A 137 -4.22 26.26 -14.40
N GLY A 138 -3.39 25.26 -14.11
CA GLY A 138 -2.47 25.24 -12.96
C GLY A 138 -3.10 24.76 -11.65
N ARG A 139 -4.38 24.37 -11.63
CA ARG A 139 -4.96 23.66 -10.47
C ARG A 139 -4.39 22.25 -10.35
N ILE A 140 -4.39 21.73 -9.12
CA ILE A 140 -4.02 20.35 -8.81
C ILE A 140 -5.25 19.67 -8.22
N ASP A 141 -5.76 18.66 -8.92
CA ASP A 141 -6.78 17.78 -8.37
C ASP A 141 -6.09 16.67 -7.57
N CYS A 142 -6.68 16.30 -6.43
CA CYS A 142 -6.13 15.29 -5.53
C CYS A 142 -7.19 14.22 -5.23
N LEU A 143 -6.94 12.99 -5.64
CA LEU A 143 -7.73 11.84 -5.26
C LEU A 143 -7.09 11.15 -4.06
N PHE A 144 -7.67 11.31 -2.88
CA PHE A 144 -7.26 10.61 -1.66
C PHE A 144 -8.00 9.28 -1.51
N THR A 145 -7.24 8.24 -1.16
CA THR A 145 -7.74 6.91 -0.83
C THR A 145 -7.07 6.42 0.44
N TRP A 146 -7.83 5.90 1.40
CA TRP A 146 -7.25 5.42 2.66
C TRP A 146 -8.01 4.24 3.25
N VAL A 147 -7.28 3.43 4.01
CA VAL A 147 -7.81 2.33 4.82
C VAL A 147 -7.06 2.35 6.15
N GLY A 148 -7.80 2.40 7.26
CA GLY A 148 -7.22 2.53 8.59
C GLY A 148 -7.03 3.98 9.03
N ASP A 149 -5.97 4.24 9.79
CA ASP A 149 -5.69 5.52 10.44
C ASP A 149 -4.49 6.28 9.85
N THR A 150 -3.85 5.80 8.78
CA THR A 150 -2.99 6.65 7.94
C THR A 150 -3.81 7.81 7.35
N ARG A 151 -3.20 9.00 7.29
CA ARG A 151 -3.86 10.23 6.81
C ARG A 151 -2.98 11.00 5.83
N GLY A 152 -3.63 11.75 4.96
CA GLY A 152 -3.03 12.74 4.08
C GLY A 152 -3.80 14.06 4.18
N TYR A 153 -3.13 15.17 3.91
CA TYR A 153 -3.64 16.53 4.11
C TYR A 153 -3.20 17.44 2.95
N VAL A 154 -3.97 18.49 2.66
CA VAL A 154 -3.70 19.56 1.70
C VAL A 154 -3.82 20.91 2.39
#